data_AF-A0A7L3CPK1-F1
#
_entry.id   AF-A0A7L3CPK1-F1
#
_cell.length_a   1.000
_cell.length_b   1.000
_cell.length_c   1.000
_cell.angle_alpha   90.00
_cell.angle_beta   90.00
_cell.angle_gamma   90.00
#
_symmetry.space_group_name_H-M   'P 1'
#
loop_
_entity.id
_entity.type
_entity.pdbx_description
1 polymer ?
#
loop_
_entity_poly.entity_id
_entity_poly.type
_entity_poly.pdbx_seq_one_letter_code
_entity_poly.pdbx_strand_id
1 'polypeptide(L)'
;TLAIIDIKDCFFSIPLHPQDAPRFAFSVPSLNKQAPLKRYHWRYLPQGFKNSPTICQWYVAHVLSPIRTQFPDAIIYHYVDDILVCASDKAYLDSAVKQTI
;
A
#
# COMPACT_ATOMS: atom_id res chain seq x y z
N THR A 1 -10.49 18.09 13.51
CA THR A 1 -10.33 16.71 14.04
C THR A 1 -9.44 15.93 13.09
N LEU A 2 -8.77 14.88 13.58
CA LEU A 2 -7.80 14.08 12.83
C LEU A 2 -8.15 12.59 12.95
N ALA A 3 -8.07 11.87 11.83
CA ALA A 3 -8.05 10.43 11.76
C ALA A 3 -6.78 9.95 11.05
N ILE A 4 -6.28 8.79 11.46
CA ILE A 4 -5.09 8.15 10.88
C ILE A 4 -5.51 6.76 10.43
N ILE A 5 -5.25 6.44 9.16
CA ILE A 5 -5.54 5.14 8.54
C ILE A 5 -4.19 4.48 8.24
N ASP A 6 -3.96 3.31 8.83
CA ASP A 6 -2.78 2.49 8.58
C ASP A 6 -2.96 1.70 7.28
N ILE A 7 -2.00 1.81 6.38
CA ILE A 7 -1.97 1.14 5.08
C ILE A 7 -0.71 0.30 4.86
N LYS A 8 -0.07 -0.21 5.93
CA LYS A 8 1.13 -1.08 5.84
C LYS A 8 0.99 -2.27 4.88
N ASP A 9 -0.23 -2.76 4.69
CA ASP A 9 -0.51 -3.90 3.80
C ASP A 9 -0.81 -3.48 2.35
N CYS A 10 -0.79 -2.19 2.02
CA CYS A 10 -1.09 -1.68 0.67
C CYS A 10 -0.14 -2.24 -0.40
N PHE A 11 1.10 -2.56 -0.05
CA PHE A 11 2.05 -3.21 -0.95
C PHE A 11 1.50 -4.54 -1.50
N PHE A 12 0.73 -5.29 -0.71
CA PHE A 12 0.13 -6.56 -1.12
C PHE A 12 -1.12 -6.40 -1.98
N SER A 13 -1.63 -5.18 -2.15
CA SER A 13 -2.74 -4.88 -3.05
C SER A 13 -2.27 -4.46 -4.45
N ILE A 14 -0.99 -4.12 -4.63
CA ILE A 14 -0.43 -3.68 -5.90
C ILE A 14 0.18 -4.87 -6.65
N PRO A 15 -0.41 -5.31 -7.79
CA PRO A 15 0.08 -6.47 -8.51
C PRO A 15 1.45 -6.18 -9.14
N LEU A 16 2.35 -7.16 -9.08
CA LEU A 16 3.61 -7.11 -9.81
C LEU A 16 3.36 -7.46 -11.28
N HIS A 17 4.06 -6.80 -12.20
CA HIS A 17 3.96 -7.13 -13.61
C HIS A 17 4.44 -8.57 -13.86
N PRO A 18 3.70 -9.42 -14.60
CA PRO A 18 4.04 -10.84 -14.75
C PRO A 18 5.44 -11.11 -15.32
N GLN A 19 5.95 -10.22 -16.17
CA GLN A 19 7.28 -10.34 -16.77
C GLN A 19 8.42 -10.09 -15.77
N ASP A 20 8.15 -9.41 -14.66
CA ASP A 20 9.13 -9.18 -13.59
C ASP A 20 9.18 -10.31 -12.57
N ALA A 21 8.18 -11.21 -12.58
CA ALA A 21 8.10 -12.30 -11.61
C ALA A 21 9.37 -13.17 -11.50
N PRO A 22 10.10 -13.49 -12.60
CA PRO A 22 11.39 -14.18 -12.50
C PRO A 22 12.49 -13.39 -11.77
N ARG A 23 12.47 -12.05 -11.87
CA ARG A 23 13.44 -11.15 -11.21
C ARG A 23 13.22 -11.09 -9.70
N PHE A 24 11.98 -11.29 -9.27
CA PHE A 24 11.57 -11.32 -7.87
C PHE A 24 11.36 -12.74 -7.33
N ALA A 25 12.08 -13.72 -7.89
CA ALA A 25 12.08 -15.08 -7.38
C ALA A 25 13.07 -15.26 -6.22
N PHE A 26 12.71 -16.06 -5.21
CA PHE A 26 13.57 -16.42 -4.10
C PHE A 26 13.48 -17.91 -3.77
N SER A 27 14.47 -18.41 -3.04
CA SER A 27 14.57 -19.82 -2.63
C SER A 27 14.51 -19.95 -1.12
N VAL A 28 13.67 -20.85 -0.63
CA VAL A 28 13.58 -21.20 0.80
C VAL A 28 14.42 -22.46 1.04
N PRO A 29 15.44 -22.40 1.91
CA PRO A 29 16.25 -23.56 2.24
C PRO A 29 15.47 -24.58 3.07
N SER A 30 15.82 -25.86 2.92
CA SER A 30 15.37 -26.92 3.80
C SER A 30 16.32 -27.05 5.00
N LEU A 31 15.81 -27.56 6.12
CA LEU A 31 16.61 -27.87 7.30
C LEU A 31 17.73 -28.85 6.89
N ASN A 32 18.99 -28.46 7.13
CA ASN A 32 20.18 -29.28 6.83
C ASN A 32 20.21 -29.88 5.41
N LYS A 33 19.64 -29.20 4.41
CA LYS A 33 19.57 -29.67 3.00
C LYS A 33 18.82 -31.01 2.83
N GLN A 34 17.91 -31.36 3.74
CA GLN A 34 17.14 -32.62 3.69
C GLN A 34 16.20 -32.73 2.47
N ALA A 35 15.86 -31.61 1.83
CA ALA A 35 15.05 -31.57 0.61
C ALA A 35 15.58 -30.50 -0.37
N PRO A 36 15.26 -30.58 -1.67
CA PRO A 36 15.55 -29.52 -2.63
C PRO A 36 14.99 -28.16 -2.18
N LEU A 37 15.67 -27.09 -2.60
CA LEU A 37 15.23 -25.72 -2.32
C LEU A 37 13.85 -25.49 -2.95
N LYS A 38 12.91 -24.92 -2.19
CA LYS A 38 11.61 -24.50 -2.74
C LYS A 38 11.76 -23.12 -3.35
N ARG A 39 11.31 -22.93 -4.60
CA ARG A 39 11.39 -21.65 -5.31
C ARG A 39 10.02 -20.98 -5.35
N TYR A 40 9.98 -19.71 -4.98
CA TYR A 40 8.79 -18.86 -4.99
C TYR A 40 9.09 -17.56 -5.75
N HIS A 41 8.04 -16.82 -6.07
CA HIS A 41 8.14 -15.47 -6.62
C HIS A 41 7.06 -14.57 -6.01
N TRP A 42 7.33 -13.28 -5.98
CA TRP A 42 6.34 -12.30 -5.55
C TRP A 42 5.24 -12.13 -6.61
N ARG A 43 3.98 -12.14 -6.17
CA ARG A 43 2.80 -11.80 -7.01
C ARG A 43 2.43 -10.33 -6.92
N TYR A 44 2.79 -9.71 -5.81
CA TYR A 44 2.52 -8.31 -5.48
C TYR A 44 3.85 -7.62 -5.19
N LEU A 45 3.79 -6.31 -5.00
CA LEU A 45 4.97 -5.50 -4.74
C LEU A 45 5.66 -5.96 -3.43
N PRO A 46 6.94 -6.39 -3.48
CA PRO A 46 7.62 -6.88 -2.28
C PRO A 46 7.99 -5.76 -1.33
N GLN A 47 7.82 -6.02 -0.03
CA GLN A 47 8.36 -5.17 1.03
C GLN A 47 9.89 -5.21 1.01
N GLY A 48 10.53 -4.06 1.26
CA GLY A 48 11.98 -3.92 1.22
C GLY A 48 12.60 -3.72 -0.17
N PHE A 49 11.80 -3.78 -1.25
CA PHE A 49 12.30 -3.35 -2.56
C PHE A 49 12.36 -1.82 -2.63
N LYS A 50 13.52 -1.30 -3.08
CA LYS A 50 13.85 0.14 -3.02
C LYS A 50 12.80 1.04 -3.66
N ASN A 51 12.18 0.60 -4.75
CA ASN A 51 11.20 1.42 -5.47
C ASN A 51 9.75 1.16 -5.03
N SER A 52 9.52 0.19 -4.13
CA SER A 52 8.18 -0.10 -3.63
C SER A 52 7.50 1.13 -3.00
N PRO A 53 8.18 1.95 -2.18
CA PRO A 53 7.56 3.15 -1.60
C PRO A 53 7.07 4.13 -2.67
N THR A 54 7.85 4.36 -3.72
CA THR A 54 7.48 5.26 -4.81
C THR A 54 6.27 4.76 -5.61
N ILE A 55 6.24 3.46 -5.90
CA ILE A 55 5.11 2.83 -6.60
C ILE A 55 3.84 2.89 -5.73
N CYS A 56 3.97 2.60 -4.44
CA CYS A 56 2.88 2.70 -3.47
C CYS A 56 2.34 4.13 -3.36
N GLN A 57 3.23 5.13 -3.22
CA GLN A 57 2.87 6.54 -3.19
C GLN A 57 2.06 6.96 -4.42
N TRP A 58 2.51 6.56 -5.62
CA TRP A 58 1.79 6.88 -6.86
C TRP A 58 0.42 6.21 -6.90
N TYR A 59 0.34 4.94 -6.52
CA TYR A 59 -0.91 4.17 -6.49
C TYR A 59 -1.92 4.77 -5.50
N VAL A 60 -1.50 5.03 -4.26
CA VAL A 60 -2.34 5.65 -3.23
C VAL A 60 -2.77 7.05 -3.65
N ALA A 61 -1.88 7.86 -4.24
CA ALA A 61 -2.25 9.16 -4.77
C ALA A 61 -3.33 9.09 -5.86
N HIS A 62 -3.25 8.08 -6.74
CA HIS A 62 -4.27 7.83 -7.76
C HIS A 62 -5.61 7.45 -7.15
N VAL A 63 -5.62 6.53 -6.17
CA VAL A 63 -6.84 6.10 -5.46
C VAL A 63 -7.47 7.23 -4.65
N LEU A 64 -6.67 8.08 -4.02
CA LEU A 64 -7.14 9.22 -3.22
C LEU A 64 -7.62 10.40 -4.08
N SER A 65 -7.27 10.45 -5.36
CA SER A 65 -7.64 11.56 -6.26
C SER A 65 -9.15 11.85 -6.29
N PRO A 66 -10.06 10.87 -6.54
CA PRO A 66 -11.50 11.14 -6.52
C PRO A 66 -12.00 11.56 -5.13
N ILE A 67 -11.45 11.00 -4.06
CA ILE A 67 -11.85 11.31 -2.68
C ILE A 67 -11.51 12.77 -2.35
N ARG A 68 -10.30 13.23 -2.73
CA ARG A 68 -9.89 14.64 -2.57
C ARG A 68 -10.79 15.61 -3.31
N THR A 69 -11.29 15.23 -4.50
CA THR A 69 -12.25 16.05 -5.25
C THR A 69 -13.61 16.09 -4.58
N GLN A 70 -14.05 14.98 -3.98
CA GLN A 70 -15.34 14.89 -3.30
C GLN A 70 -15.36 15.61 -1.94
N PHE A 71 -14.22 15.62 -1.22
CA PHE A 71 -14.08 16.25 0.08
C PHE A 71 -13.02 17.37 0.05
N PRO A 72 -13.28 18.50 -0.65
CA PRO A 72 -12.29 19.56 -0.85
C PRO A 72 -11.87 20.28 0.43
N ASP A 73 -12.71 20.25 1.47
CA ASP A 73 -12.44 20.88 2.76
C ASP A 73 -11.65 19.96 3.72
N ALA A 74 -11.46 18.68 3.34
CA ALA A 74 -10.62 17.75 4.08
C ALA A 74 -9.16 17.79 3.59
N ILE A 75 -8.22 17.81 4.53
CA ILE A 75 -6.81 17.61 4.24
C ILE A 75 -6.53 16.10 4.30
N ILE A 76 -6.20 15.51 3.14
CA ILE A 76 -5.86 14.09 3.01
C ILE A 76 -4.40 13.95 2.59
N TYR A 77 -3.55 13.57 3.54
CA TYR A 77 -2.11 13.46 3.36
C TYR A 77 -1.65 12.00 3.48
N HIS A 78 -0.81 11.55 2.56
CA HIS A 78 -0.22 10.21 2.58
C HIS A 78 1.24 10.32 2.99
N TYR A 79 1.57 9.70 4.12
CA TYR A 79 2.92 9.63 4.68
C TYR A 79 3.34 8.18 4.89
N VAL A 80 4.17 7.67 3.98
CA VAL A 80 4.73 6.30 4.03
C VAL A 80 3.63 5.24 4.16
N ASP A 81 3.34 4.78 5.38
CA ASP A 81 2.35 3.74 5.65
C ASP A 81 1.09 4.29 6.34
N ASP A 82 0.95 5.61 6.45
CA ASP A 82 -0.20 6.27 7.07
C ASP A 82 -0.91 7.23 6.10
N ILE A 83 -2.24 7.21 6.12
CA ILE A 83 -3.07 8.27 5.53
C ILE A 83 -3.67 9.10 6.67
N LEU A 84 -3.32 10.37 6.69
CA LEU A 84 -3.85 11.35 7.63
C LEU A 84 -5.03 12.07 6.98
N VAL A 85 -6.20 12.00 7.59
CA VAL A 85 -7.41 12.69 7.17
C VAL A 85 -7.78 13.71 8.25
N CYS A 86 -7.84 14.99 7.89
CA CYS A 86 -8.16 16.07 8.81
C CYS A 86 -9.29 16.94 8.25
N ALA A 87 -10.26 17.28 9.08
CA ALA A 87 -11.36 18.18 8.74
C ALA A 87 -11.75 19.04 9.95
N SER A 88 -12.49 20.13 9.73
CA SER A 88 -12.97 21.01 10.80
C SER A 88 -14.05 20.34 11.66
N ASP A 89 -15.01 19.68 11.01
CA ASP A 89 -16.14 19.00 11.65
C ASP A 89 -15.95 17.47 11.75
N LYS A 90 -16.48 16.87 12.83
CA LYS A 90 -16.35 15.43 13.08
C LYS A 90 -17.24 14.58 12.16
N ALA A 91 -18.48 14.98 11.89
CA ALA A 91 -19.35 14.22 11.01
C ALA A 91 -18.86 14.24 9.56
N TYR A 92 -18.27 15.36 9.14
CA TYR A 92 -17.58 15.47 7.86
C TYR A 92 -16.34 14.58 7.79
N LEU A 93 -15.49 14.59 8.84
CA LEU A 93 -14.33 13.69 8.94
C LEU A 93 -14.75 12.23 8.81
N ASP A 94 -15.76 11.80 9.58
CA ASP A 94 -16.21 10.41 9.60
C ASP A 94 -16.72 9.97 8.22
N SER A 95 -17.36 10.88 7.48
CA SER A 95 -17.83 10.64 6.11
C SER A 95 -16.67 10.50 5.11
N ALA A 96 -15.65 11.36 5.20
CA ALA A 96 -14.45 11.29 4.36
C ALA A 96 -13.62 10.03 4.63
N VAL A 97 -13.43 9.68 5.92
CA VAL A 97 -12.73 8.46 6.33
C VAL A 97 -13.44 7.23 5.82
N LYS A 98 -14.77 7.15 5.96
CA LYS A 98 -15.57 6.00 5.52
C LYS A 98 -15.46 5.73 4.01
N GLN A 99 -15.20 6.76 3.21
CA GLN A 99 -15.03 6.61 1.77
C GLN A 99 -13.58 6.32 1.34
N THR A 100 -12.63 6.46 2.28
CA THR A 100 -11.22 6.15 2.08
C THR A 100 -10.90 4.68 2.36
N ILE A 101 -11.77 3.98 3.09
CA ILE A 101 -11.62 2.57 3.54
C ILE A 101 -12.57 1.66 2.76
#